data_AF-A0A4Q7VP46-F1
#
_entry.id   AF-A0A4Q7VP46-F1
#
_cell.length_a   1.000
_cell.length_b   1.000
_cell.length_c   1.000
_cell.angle_alpha   90.00
_cell.angle_beta   90.00
_cell.angle_gamma   90.00
#
_symmetry.space_group_name_H-M   'P 1'
#
loop_
_entity.id
_entity.type
_entity.pdbx_description
1 polymer ?
#
loop_
_entity_poly.entity_id
_entity_poly.type
_entity_poly.pdbx_seq_one_letter_code
_entity_poly.pdbx_strand_id
1 'polypeptide(L)'
;MIELELWSAPGQDLPAGFGKVVSELARLALGLSPNVVLGLSRVPDETDSDNLQAAIREGELSEYEFERFCEARSLEADVRCSHSACRFLAYAFGEPLAWVHIPDGEEGADAAHRVLHWARGEGHCLIEPHQLFCVLDAAQVVRRLPVAS
;
A
#
# COMPACT_ATOMS: atom_id res chain seq x y z
N MET A 1 -7.83 0.73 20.44
CA MET A 1 -7.49 1.55 19.26
C MET A 1 -7.36 0.60 18.10
N ILE A 2 -7.90 0.95 16.94
CA ILE A 2 -7.78 0.11 15.73
C ILE A 2 -6.75 0.78 14.82
N GLU A 3 -5.77 0.01 14.37
CA GLU A 3 -4.76 0.46 13.41
C GLU A 3 -5.03 -0.19 12.06
N LEU A 4 -5.10 0.63 11.02
CA LEU A 4 -5.29 0.19 9.65
C LEU A 4 -4.23 0.83 8.76
N GLU A 5 -4.00 0.21 7.61
CA GLU A 5 -3.17 0.76 6.55
C GLU A 5 -4.05 1.12 5.35
N LEU A 6 -3.87 2.33 4.83
CA LEU A 6 -4.42 2.74 3.56
C LEU A 6 -3.43 2.37 2.46
N TRP A 7 -3.87 1.63 1.46
CA TRP A 7 -3.03 1.12 0.36
C TRP A 7 -3.48 1.64 -1.00
N SER A 8 -2.51 1.81 -1.90
CA SER A 8 -2.79 2.08 -3.32
C SER A 8 -3.28 0.83 -4.04
N ALA A 9 -3.89 1.03 -5.20
CA ALA A 9 -4.17 -0.07 -6.11
C ALA A 9 -2.88 -0.46 -6.88
N PRO A 10 -2.72 -1.75 -7.24
CA PRO A 10 -1.69 -2.19 -8.18
C PRO A 10 -1.79 -1.48 -9.54
N GLY A 11 -0.69 -1.51 -10.28
CA GLY A 11 -0.56 -0.94 -11.62
C GLY A 11 -0.33 0.58 -11.63
N GLN A 12 -0.19 1.20 -10.46
CA GLN A 12 0.05 2.63 -10.33
C GLN A 12 1.54 2.94 -10.20
N ASP A 13 1.99 4.02 -10.86
CA ASP A 13 3.35 4.52 -10.73
C ASP A 13 3.34 5.81 -9.91
N LEU A 14 3.27 5.65 -8.59
CA LEU A 14 3.10 6.77 -7.66
C LEU A 14 4.45 7.35 -7.23
N PRO A 15 4.54 8.68 -7.05
CA PRO A 15 5.71 9.31 -6.44
C PRO A 15 5.96 8.82 -5.02
N ALA A 16 7.24 8.76 -4.59
CA ALA A 16 7.63 8.24 -3.27
C ALA A 16 7.01 8.98 -2.06
N GLY A 17 6.54 10.22 -2.24
CA GLY A 17 5.87 11.03 -1.21
C GLY A 17 4.34 11.09 -1.34
N PHE A 18 3.74 10.29 -2.22
CA PHE A 18 2.31 10.39 -2.53
C PHE A 18 1.43 10.15 -1.29
N GLY A 19 1.85 9.27 -0.37
CA GLY A 19 1.15 9.03 0.88
C GLY A 19 0.91 10.28 1.74
N LYS A 20 1.83 11.25 1.72
CA LYS A 20 1.66 12.54 2.43
C LYS A 20 0.55 13.38 1.81
N VAL A 21 0.44 13.37 0.49
CA VAL A 21 -0.63 14.06 -0.25
C VAL A 21 -1.97 13.40 0.08
N VAL A 22 -2.03 12.07 0.01
CA VAL A 22 -3.23 11.28 0.30
C VAL A 22 -3.71 11.51 1.73
N SER A 23 -2.82 11.53 2.73
CA SER A 23 -3.21 11.79 4.11
C SER A 23 -3.82 13.17 4.32
N GLU A 24 -3.27 14.19 3.65
CA GLU A 24 -3.79 15.55 3.76
C GLU A 24 -5.15 15.69 3.07
N LEU A 25 -5.33 15.04 1.91
CA LEU A 25 -6.61 14.96 1.23
C LEU A 25 -7.68 14.27 2.08
N ALA A 26 -7.35 13.11 2.67
CA ALA A 26 -8.24 12.39 3.57
C ALA A 26 -8.64 13.25 4.78
N ARG A 27 -7.65 13.92 5.41
CA ARG A 27 -7.87 14.77 6.58
C ARG A 27 -8.83 15.92 6.28
N LEU A 28 -8.63 16.62 5.16
CA LEU A 28 -9.47 17.73 4.73
C LEU A 28 -10.88 17.28 4.33
N ALA A 29 -10.99 16.19 3.56
CA ALA A 29 -12.26 15.68 3.08
C ALA A 29 -13.16 15.15 4.22
N LEU A 30 -12.55 14.55 5.24
CA LEU A 30 -13.27 13.86 6.31
C LEU A 30 -13.32 14.62 7.64
N GLY A 31 -12.70 15.82 7.69
CA GLY A 31 -12.63 16.64 8.90
C GLY A 31 -11.90 15.93 10.05
N LEU A 32 -10.88 15.14 9.75
CA LEU A 32 -10.18 14.32 10.76
C LEU A 32 -9.07 15.10 11.47
N SER A 33 -8.75 14.65 12.68
CA SER A 33 -7.56 15.09 13.41
C SER A 33 -6.29 14.69 12.65
N PRO A 34 -5.23 15.51 12.67
CA PRO A 34 -3.95 15.21 12.01
C PRO A 34 -3.29 13.91 12.49
N ASN A 35 -3.70 13.39 13.66
CA ASN A 35 -3.16 12.15 14.22
C ASN A 35 -3.92 10.90 13.77
N VAL A 36 -5.02 11.04 13.03
CA VAL A 36 -5.84 9.90 12.58
C VAL A 36 -5.28 9.30 11.29
N VAL A 37 -4.82 10.11 10.34
CA VAL A 37 -4.26 9.62 9.07
C VAL A 37 -2.85 10.16 8.90
N LEU A 38 -1.85 9.29 9.01
CA LEU A 38 -0.45 9.62 8.90
C LEU A 38 0.09 9.12 7.57
N GLY A 39 0.31 10.03 6.62
CA GLY A 39 0.85 9.67 5.32
C GLY A 39 2.23 9.03 5.45
N LEU A 40 2.53 8.06 4.62
CA LEU A 40 3.81 7.36 4.57
C LEU A 40 4.63 7.83 3.37
N SER A 41 5.93 7.60 3.46
CA SER A 41 6.85 7.78 2.35
C SER A 41 7.45 6.42 2.01
N ARG A 42 7.52 6.10 0.72
CA ARG A 42 8.21 4.89 0.26
C ARG A 42 9.71 5.14 0.31
N VAL A 43 10.42 4.37 1.13
CA VAL A 43 11.88 4.43 1.28
C VAL A 43 12.45 3.06 0.90
N PRO A 44 13.13 2.94 -0.24
CA PRO A 44 13.70 1.67 -0.66
C PRO A 44 14.80 1.18 0.28
N ASP A 45 14.83 -0.12 0.57
CA ASP A 45 15.89 -0.78 1.34
C ASP A 45 16.21 -2.21 0.84
N GLU A 46 17.16 -2.88 1.48
CA GLU A 46 17.63 -4.22 1.09
C GLU A 46 16.50 -5.28 1.13
N THR A 47 15.50 -5.08 1.98
CA THR A 47 14.32 -5.95 2.09
C THR A 47 13.52 -5.96 0.79
N ASP A 48 13.49 -4.85 0.05
CA ASP A 48 12.79 -4.80 -1.24
C ASP A 48 13.43 -5.74 -2.28
N SER A 49 14.76 -5.73 -2.36
CA SER A 49 15.49 -6.65 -3.24
C SER A 49 15.34 -8.11 -2.81
N ASP A 50 15.32 -8.37 -1.50
CA ASP A 50 15.11 -9.73 -0.99
C ASP A 50 13.69 -10.23 -1.29
N ASN A 51 12.68 -9.37 -1.07
CA ASN A 51 11.28 -9.67 -1.38
C ASN A 51 11.05 -9.91 -2.88
N LEU A 52 11.66 -9.10 -3.76
CA LEU A 52 11.56 -9.31 -5.20
C LEU A 52 12.16 -10.67 -5.61
N GLN A 53 13.36 -10.98 -5.13
CA GLN A 53 13.99 -12.27 -5.41
C GLN A 53 13.18 -13.45 -4.89
N ALA A 54 12.59 -13.32 -3.69
CA ALA A 54 11.70 -14.33 -3.12
C ALA A 54 10.45 -14.54 -3.99
N ALA A 55 9.76 -13.46 -4.35
CA ALA A 55 8.56 -13.50 -5.20
C ALA A 55 8.83 -14.11 -6.59
N ILE A 56 10.00 -13.82 -7.19
CA ILE A 56 10.43 -14.45 -8.46
C ILE A 56 10.68 -15.95 -8.27
N ARG A 57 11.41 -16.32 -7.21
CA ARG A 57 11.72 -17.73 -6.90
C ARG A 57 10.46 -18.55 -6.62
N GLU A 58 9.45 -17.93 -6.03
CA GLU A 58 8.16 -18.55 -5.69
C GLU A 58 7.17 -18.54 -6.88
N GLY A 59 7.53 -17.87 -7.98
CA GLY A 59 6.73 -17.82 -9.21
C GLY A 59 5.54 -16.86 -9.13
N GLU A 60 5.53 -15.96 -8.15
CA GLU A 60 4.50 -14.92 -8.01
C GLU A 60 4.72 -13.77 -9.00
N LEU A 61 5.99 -13.48 -9.29
CA LEU A 61 6.44 -12.51 -10.28
C LEU A 61 7.44 -13.19 -11.22
N SER A 62 7.65 -12.62 -12.41
CA SER A 62 8.72 -13.05 -13.29
C SER A 62 9.83 -12.00 -13.43
N GLU A 63 11.06 -12.47 -13.60
CA GLU A 63 12.21 -11.61 -13.91
C GLU A 63 11.98 -10.82 -15.20
N TYR A 64 11.32 -11.43 -16.19
CA TYR A 64 10.95 -10.76 -17.45
C TYR A 64 9.99 -9.57 -17.23
N GLU A 65 8.98 -9.69 -16.36
CA GLU A 65 8.09 -8.57 -16.04
C GLU A 65 8.84 -7.42 -15.36
N PHE A 66 9.77 -7.75 -14.45
CA PHE A 66 10.63 -6.77 -13.80
C PHE A 66 11.54 -6.03 -14.79
N GLU A 67 12.23 -6.76 -15.67
CA GLU A 67 13.09 -6.17 -16.71
C GLU A 67 12.31 -5.22 -17.62
N ARG A 68 11.12 -5.63 -18.08
CA ARG A 68 10.24 -4.81 -18.92
C ARG A 68 9.73 -3.57 -18.19
N PHE A 69 9.41 -3.70 -16.90
CA PHE A 69 9.03 -2.57 -16.07
C PHE A 69 10.17 -1.55 -15.94
N CYS A 70 11.39 -2.04 -15.68
CA CYS A 70 12.57 -1.21 -15.53
C CYS A 70 12.94 -0.50 -16.82
N GLU A 71 12.94 -1.21 -17.96
CA GLU A 71 13.18 -0.63 -19.29
C GLU A 71 12.20 0.52 -19.58
N ALA A 72 10.90 0.29 -19.38
CA ALA A 72 9.86 1.28 -19.64
C ALA A 72 9.98 2.56 -18.76
N ARG A 73 10.67 2.46 -17.62
CA ARG A 73 10.81 3.54 -16.63
C ARG A 73 12.23 4.07 -16.48
N SER A 74 13.15 3.63 -17.34
CA SER A 74 14.58 4.00 -17.27
C SER A 74 15.18 3.70 -15.89
N LEU A 75 14.85 2.54 -15.34
CA LEU A 75 15.39 2.02 -14.08
C LEU A 75 16.46 0.95 -14.34
N GLU A 76 17.29 0.70 -13.34
CA GLU A 76 18.27 -0.38 -13.36
C GLU A 76 17.57 -1.74 -13.23
N ALA A 77 17.73 -2.60 -14.24
CA ALA A 77 17.18 -3.96 -14.23
C ALA A 77 18.11 -4.95 -13.50
N ASP A 78 18.48 -4.65 -12.25
CA ASP A 78 19.16 -5.57 -11.33
C ASP A 78 18.21 -5.89 -10.18
N VAL A 79 17.91 -7.17 -9.96
CA VAL A 79 17.02 -7.63 -8.87
C VAL A 79 17.58 -7.32 -7.48
N ARG A 80 18.87 -6.96 -7.38
CA ARG A 80 19.55 -6.52 -6.16
C ARG A 80 19.50 -4.99 -5.97
N CYS A 81 19.00 -4.25 -6.96
CA CYS A 81 18.82 -2.81 -6.83
C CYS A 81 17.53 -2.50 -6.06
N SER A 82 17.65 -2.23 -4.76
CA SER A 82 16.52 -1.89 -3.88
C SER A 82 15.59 -0.83 -4.45
N HIS A 83 16.12 0.20 -5.12
CA HIS A 83 15.30 1.25 -5.71
C HIS A 83 14.36 0.73 -6.80
N SER A 84 14.89 -0.06 -7.73
CA SER A 84 14.10 -0.67 -8.81
C SER A 84 13.13 -1.71 -8.26
N ALA A 85 13.60 -2.56 -7.33
CA ALA A 85 12.79 -3.58 -6.68
C ALA A 85 11.59 -2.97 -5.95
N CYS A 86 11.83 -1.96 -5.10
CA CYS A 86 10.81 -1.24 -4.35
C CYS A 86 9.73 -0.63 -5.28
N ARG A 87 10.15 0.01 -6.39
CA ARG A 87 9.21 0.57 -7.36
C ARG A 87 8.40 -0.49 -8.10
N PHE A 88 9.02 -1.61 -8.45
CA PHE A 88 8.33 -2.69 -9.14
C PHE A 88 7.34 -3.41 -8.21
N LEU A 89 7.72 -3.69 -6.97
CA LEU A 89 6.84 -4.29 -5.97
C LEU A 89 5.63 -3.39 -5.69
N ALA A 90 5.85 -2.09 -5.50
CA ALA A 90 4.77 -1.11 -5.35
C ALA A 90 3.83 -1.08 -6.57
N TYR A 91 4.37 -1.20 -7.78
CA TYR A 91 3.56 -1.31 -8.99
C TYR A 91 2.81 -2.64 -9.06
N ALA A 92 3.44 -3.76 -8.73
CA ALA A 92 2.86 -5.09 -8.87
C ALA A 92 1.76 -5.37 -7.84
N PHE A 93 1.94 -4.88 -6.61
CA PHE A 93 1.08 -5.23 -5.47
C PHE A 93 0.36 -4.03 -4.83
N GLY A 94 0.68 -2.80 -5.25
CA GLY A 94 0.30 -1.59 -4.52
C GLY A 94 1.31 -1.29 -3.40
N GLU A 95 1.09 -0.20 -2.68
CA GLU A 95 1.96 0.24 -1.59
C GLU A 95 1.16 0.88 -0.45
N PRO A 96 1.68 0.84 0.79
CA PRO A 96 1.07 1.55 1.91
C PRO A 96 1.25 3.07 1.71
N LEU A 97 0.13 3.78 1.74
CA LEU A 97 0.03 5.23 1.56
C LEU A 97 -0.07 5.96 2.89
N ALA A 98 -0.77 5.40 3.88
CA ALA A 98 -0.94 6.01 5.18
C ALA A 98 -1.23 4.99 6.27
N TRP A 99 -0.83 5.30 7.50
CA TRP A 99 -1.38 4.67 8.69
C TRP A 99 -2.62 5.39 9.16
N VAL A 100 -3.63 4.61 9.55
CA VAL A 100 -4.91 5.11 10.02
C VAL A 100 -5.13 4.64 11.46
N HIS A 101 -5.11 5.59 12.40
CA HIS A 101 -5.33 5.36 13.82
C HIS A 101 -6.77 5.74 14.18
N ILE A 102 -7.60 4.73 14.41
CA ILE A 102 -8.99 4.93 14.79
C ILE A 102 -9.12 4.81 16.33
N PRO A 103 -9.65 5.83 17.02
CA PRO A 103 -9.88 5.77 18.46
C PRO A 103 -10.95 4.72 18.81
N ASP A 104 -11.00 4.26 20.06
CA ASP A 104 -12.05 3.35 20.50
C ASP A 104 -13.39 4.07 20.69
N GLY A 105 -14.49 3.32 20.56
CA GLY A 105 -15.85 3.81 20.80
C GLY A 105 -16.59 4.23 19.53
N GLU A 106 -17.75 4.85 19.72
CA GLU A 106 -18.70 5.20 18.65
C GLU A 106 -18.11 6.22 17.67
N GLU A 107 -17.44 7.26 18.17
CA GLU A 107 -16.77 8.27 17.33
C GLU A 107 -15.69 7.64 16.42
N GLY A 108 -14.97 6.65 16.95
CA GLY A 108 -14.00 5.87 16.20
C GLY A 108 -14.65 5.02 15.12
N ALA A 109 -15.74 4.32 15.44
CA ALA A 109 -16.48 3.52 14.47
C ALA A 109 -17.00 4.39 13.31
N ASP A 110 -17.52 5.58 13.60
CA ASP A 110 -17.95 6.53 12.57
C ASP A 110 -16.78 7.03 11.73
N ALA A 111 -15.65 7.36 12.34
CA ALA A 111 -14.45 7.75 11.62
C ALA A 111 -13.96 6.62 10.69
N ALA A 112 -13.93 5.37 11.17
CA ALA A 112 -13.57 4.21 10.36
C ALA A 112 -14.48 4.05 9.14
N HIS A 113 -15.79 4.17 9.31
CA HIS A 113 -16.74 4.10 8.19
C HIS A 113 -16.51 5.21 7.16
N ARG A 114 -16.26 6.44 7.61
CA ARG A 114 -15.95 7.57 6.72
C ARG A 114 -14.66 7.34 5.95
N VAL A 115 -13.59 6.90 6.61
CA VAL A 115 -12.30 6.60 5.95
C VAL A 115 -12.46 5.45 4.97
N LEU A 116 -13.18 4.39 5.32
CA LEU A 116 -13.43 3.27 4.41
C LEU A 116 -14.21 3.70 3.17
N HIS A 117 -15.28 4.48 3.34
CA HIS A 117 -16.07 4.97 2.22
C HIS A 117 -15.24 5.91 1.31
N TRP A 118 -14.48 6.82 1.92
CA TRP A 118 -13.61 7.73 1.19
C TRP A 118 -12.51 6.98 0.42
N ALA A 119 -11.79 6.07 1.08
CA ALA A 119 -10.74 5.27 0.47
C ALA A 119 -11.27 4.54 -0.76
N ARG A 120 -12.45 3.90 -0.66
CA ARG A 120 -13.10 3.24 -1.79
C ARG A 120 -13.44 4.20 -2.92
N GLY A 121 -13.97 5.39 -2.60
CA GLY A 121 -14.29 6.41 -3.59
C GLY A 121 -13.07 6.89 -4.39
N GLU A 122 -11.91 6.91 -3.74
CA GLU A 122 -10.61 7.31 -4.35
C GLU A 122 -9.84 6.12 -4.97
N GLY A 123 -10.39 4.90 -4.92
CA GLY A 123 -9.73 3.70 -5.47
C GLY A 123 -8.59 3.17 -4.60
N HIS A 124 -8.64 3.42 -3.29
CA HIS A 124 -7.71 2.91 -2.28
C HIS A 124 -8.34 1.77 -1.46
N CYS A 125 -7.48 1.00 -0.80
CA CYS A 125 -7.86 -0.12 0.06
C CYS A 125 -7.52 0.17 1.52
N LEU A 126 -8.31 -0.34 2.46
CA LEU A 126 -7.94 -0.40 3.88
C LEU A 126 -7.62 -1.84 4.27
N ILE A 127 -6.50 -2.03 4.96
CA ILE A 127 -5.96 -3.32 5.38
C ILE A 127 -5.71 -3.28 6.89
N GLU A 128 -6.05 -4.37 7.60
CA GLU A 128 -5.62 -4.55 8.99
C GLU A 128 -4.21 -5.16 8.99
N PRO A 129 -3.19 -4.52 9.58
CA PRO A 129 -1.80 -4.97 9.44
C PRO A 129 -1.52 -6.32 10.14
N HIS A 130 -2.29 -6.67 11.18
CA HIS A 130 -2.07 -7.89 11.98
C HIS A 130 -2.95 -9.07 11.56
N GLN A 131 -4.00 -8.81 10.79
CA GLN A 131 -4.84 -9.85 10.23
C GLN A 131 -4.83 -9.62 8.73
N LEU A 132 -4.13 -10.47 7.97
CA LEU A 132 -3.91 -10.45 6.51
C LEU A 132 -5.21 -10.43 5.67
N PHE A 133 -6.12 -9.51 5.95
CA PHE A 133 -7.43 -9.35 5.35
C PHE A 133 -7.52 -7.94 4.76
N CYS A 134 -7.87 -7.91 3.48
CA CYS A 134 -8.25 -6.69 2.80
C CYS A 134 -9.77 -6.52 2.94
N VAL A 135 -10.26 -5.37 3.41
CA VAL A 135 -11.71 -5.07 3.41
C VAL A 135 -12.10 -4.47 2.05
N LEU A 136 -11.92 -5.28 1.01
CA LEU A 136 -12.54 -5.05 -0.29
C LEU A 136 -13.95 -5.60 -0.21
N ASP A 137 -14.93 -4.71 -0.11
CA ASP A 137 -16.36 -5.03 -0.25
C ASP A 137 -17.01 -5.87 0.89
N ALA A 138 -18.28 -5.59 1.17
CA ALA A 138 -19.13 -6.49 1.97
C ALA A 138 -19.48 -7.79 1.21
N ALA A 139 -19.12 -7.88 -0.08
CA ALA A 139 -19.44 -9.01 -0.95
C ALA A 139 -18.24 -9.79 -1.53
N GLN A 140 -16.98 -9.32 -1.44
CA GLN A 140 -15.84 -10.01 -2.06
C GLN A 140 -14.50 -9.85 -1.31
N VAL A 141 -14.24 -10.73 -0.35
CA VAL A 141 -12.90 -10.93 0.23
C VAL A 141 -11.94 -11.38 -0.87
N VAL A 142 -11.00 -10.51 -1.29
CA VAL A 142 -9.94 -10.88 -2.24
C VAL A 142 -8.66 -11.22 -1.48
N ARG A 143 -8.30 -12.51 -1.58
CA ARG A 143 -7.03 -13.23 -1.30
C ARG A 143 -6.04 -12.71 -0.23
N ARG A 144 -5.48 -13.68 0.52
CA ARG A 144 -4.25 -13.56 1.31
C ARG A 144 -3.10 -12.98 0.47
N LEU A 145 -2.45 -11.94 0.98
CA LEU A 145 -1.08 -11.64 0.58
C LEU A 145 -0.14 -12.73 1.16
N PRO A 146 0.86 -13.18 0.40
CA PRO A 146 1.86 -14.12 0.88
C PRO A 146 2.67 -13.47 2.01
N VAL A 147 3.01 -14.29 3.02
CA VAL A 147 3.76 -13.85 4.19
C VAL A 147 5.24 -14.03 3.87
N ALA A 148 6.00 -12.95 3.78
CA ALA A 148 7.45 -13.02 3.87
C ALA A 148 7.80 -13.58 5.28
N SER A 149 8.40 -14.77 5.30
CA SER A 149 8.79 -15.51 6.51
C SER A 149 10.22 -15.19 6.91
#